data_AF-A0A9E4YZZ5-F1
#
_entry.id   AF-A0A9E4YZZ5-F1
#
_cell.length_a   1.000
_cell.length_b   1.000
_cell.length_c   1.000
_cell.angle_alpha   90.00
_cell.angle_beta   90.00
_cell.angle_gamma   90.00
#
_symmetry.space_group_name_H-M   'P 1'
#
loop_
_entity.id
_entity.type
_entity.pdbx_description
1 polymer ?
#
loop_
_entity_poly.entity_id
_entity_poly.type
_entity_poly.pdbx_seq_one_letter_code
_entity_poly.pdbx_strand_id
1 'polypeptide(L)'
;MEISTQDIVQECLELLRNGRSLEECLERYPEEAAELEPVLRNALSVRTGLTGDMPIATRTRIRGRVLAEWDRRRQPKQWDWRIPSLLPRLALFPRWAFVAASLVLVLALGGLGTDTAAANAVPGDALYPVKEFRESVQLWLARSPEAKVEMYTSLVKKRVEEVKKIAAQQQADLDAISDALARMEGHLAALNILVENKLAGRVAGEVDASFVEALQISIAEQGTAGGSLAKALEEVPADARPDLSNALKAIQLARERVDSALEAAGYSGSSD
;
A
#
# COMPACT_ATOMS: atom_id res chain seq x y z
N MET A 1 -37.08 -17.86 17.83
CA MET A 1 -35.85 -17.61 17.06
C MET A 1 -35.25 -16.39 17.72
N GLU A 2 -34.31 -16.58 18.64
CA GLU A 2 -33.62 -15.47 19.32
C GLU A 2 -32.78 -14.76 18.26
N ILE A 3 -33.11 -13.51 17.93
CA ILE A 3 -32.27 -12.67 17.08
C ILE A 3 -31.09 -12.23 17.95
N SER A 4 -29.86 -12.46 17.49
CA SER A 4 -28.66 -12.08 18.24
C SER A 4 -28.55 -10.55 18.30
N THR A 5 -28.11 -10.00 19.42
CA THR A 5 -27.83 -8.56 19.58
C THR A 5 -26.90 -8.03 18.48
N GLN A 6 -25.99 -8.88 17.98
CA GLN A 6 -25.09 -8.53 16.87
C GLN A 6 -25.85 -8.26 15.56
N ASP A 7 -26.88 -9.05 15.27
CA ASP A 7 -27.70 -8.91 14.06
C ASP A 7 -28.53 -7.63 14.14
N ILE A 8 -29.06 -7.31 15.32
CA ILE A 8 -29.81 -6.07 15.59
C ILE A 8 -28.91 -4.83 15.39
N VAL A 9 -27.68 -4.87 15.90
CA VAL A 9 -26.70 -3.79 15.71
C VAL A 9 -26.37 -3.61 14.23
N GLN A 10 -26.15 -4.71 13.49
CA GLN A 10 -25.86 -4.64 12.06
C GLN A 10 -27.01 -4.01 11.26
N GLU A 11 -28.24 -4.41 11.55
CA GLU A 11 -29.44 -3.84 10.93
C GLU A 11 -29.59 -2.34 11.24
N CYS A 12 -29.38 -1.94 12.51
CA CYS A 12 -29.38 -0.52 12.88
C CYS A 12 -28.31 0.28 12.13
N LEU A 13 -27.11 -0.28 11.96
CA LEU A 13 -26.03 0.38 11.22
C LEU A 13 -26.39 0.54 9.73
N GLU A 14 -27.06 -0.43 9.11
CA GLU A 14 -27.53 -0.32 7.73
C GLU A 14 -28.63 0.74 7.56
N LEU A 15 -29.59 0.81 8.48
CA LEU A 15 -30.62 1.85 8.48
C LEU A 15 -30.00 3.25 8.61
N LEU A 16 -29.02 3.41 9.52
CA LEU A 16 -28.27 4.65 9.69
C LEU A 16 -27.42 5.01 8.45
N ARG A 17 -26.93 4.03 7.67
CA ARG A 17 -26.25 4.27 6.38
C ARG A 17 -27.21 4.78 5.32
N ASN A 18 -28.46 4.36 5.37
CA ASN A 18 -29.54 4.78 4.46
C ASN A 18 -30.19 6.12 4.86
N GLY A 19 -29.63 6.85 5.84
CA GLY A 19 -30.07 8.19 6.24
C GLY A 19 -31.20 8.23 7.26
N ARG A 20 -31.55 7.08 7.88
CA ARG A 20 -32.51 7.00 8.98
C ARG A 20 -31.89 7.48 10.30
N SER A 21 -32.72 7.87 11.26
CA SER A 21 -32.23 8.39 12.55
C SER A 21 -31.99 7.26 13.57
N LEU A 22 -31.23 7.56 14.63
CA LEU A 22 -30.95 6.60 15.71
C LEU A 22 -32.23 6.22 16.45
N GLU A 23 -33.10 7.21 16.66
CA GLU A 23 -34.38 7.08 17.35
C GLU A 23 -35.29 6.10 16.61
N GLU A 24 -35.31 6.13 15.27
CA GLU A 24 -36.08 5.19 14.45
C GLU A 24 -35.60 3.74 14.58
N CYS A 25 -34.32 3.51 14.92
CA CYS A 25 -33.86 2.14 15.20
C CYS A 25 -34.23 1.69 16.61
N LEU A 26 -34.15 2.58 17.60
CA LEU A 26 -34.49 2.27 18.99
C LEU A 26 -35.99 2.03 19.17
N GLU A 27 -36.85 2.70 18.39
CA GLU A 27 -38.29 2.42 18.34
C GLU A 27 -38.62 1.03 17.79
N ARG A 28 -37.73 0.46 16.97
CA ARG A 28 -37.93 -0.85 16.34
C ARG A 28 -37.56 -2.01 17.26
N TYR A 29 -36.69 -1.77 18.24
CA TYR A 29 -36.22 -2.75 19.23
C TYR A 29 -36.32 -2.17 20.65
N PRO A 30 -37.55 -1.99 21.18
CA PRO A 30 -37.78 -1.31 22.46
C PRO A 30 -37.31 -2.13 23.68
N GLU A 31 -37.20 -3.45 23.56
CA GLU A 31 -36.73 -4.32 24.66
C GLU A 31 -35.21 -4.21 24.86
N GLU A 32 -34.46 -4.01 23.78
CA GLU A 32 -33.00 -3.93 23.74
C GLU A 32 -32.47 -2.48 23.68
N ALA A 33 -33.36 -1.49 23.55
CA ALA A 33 -33.01 -0.08 23.37
C ALA A 33 -32.06 0.46 24.44
N ALA A 34 -32.25 0.05 25.71
CA ALA A 34 -31.42 0.50 26.83
C ALA A 34 -29.95 0.04 26.73
N GLU A 35 -29.70 -1.09 26.07
CA GLU A 35 -28.35 -1.62 25.85
C GLU A 35 -27.75 -1.14 24.52
N LEU A 36 -28.59 -0.97 23.50
CA LEU A 36 -28.18 -0.55 22.15
C LEU A 36 -27.86 0.94 22.04
N GLU A 37 -28.62 1.81 22.72
CA GLU A 37 -28.43 3.27 22.67
C GLU A 37 -26.97 3.72 22.91
N PRO A 38 -26.29 3.30 24.01
CA PRO A 38 -24.91 3.73 24.26
C PRO A 38 -23.93 3.20 23.21
N VAL A 39 -24.11 1.97 22.73
CA VAL A 39 -23.23 1.34 21.73
C VAL A 39 -23.36 2.07 20.39
N LEU A 40 -24.58 2.32 19.92
CA LEU A 40 -24.86 2.99 18.65
C LEU A 40 -24.45 4.47 18.71
N ARG A 41 -24.69 5.17 19.82
CA ARG A 41 -24.26 6.57 20.00
C ARG A 41 -22.74 6.73 19.98
N ASN A 42 -22.02 5.79 20.59
CA ASN A 42 -20.55 5.77 20.53
C ASN A 42 -20.05 5.50 19.10
N ALA A 43 -20.62 4.52 18.42
CA ALA A 43 -20.29 4.22 17.02
C ALA A 43 -20.53 5.43 16.10
N LEU A 44 -21.63 6.17 16.32
CA LEU A 44 -21.95 7.40 15.58
C LEU A 44 -20.97 8.56 15.88
N SER A 45 -20.52 8.67 17.13
CA SER A 45 -19.53 9.69 17.54
C SER A 45 -18.16 9.44 16.89
N VAL A 46 -17.76 8.18 16.77
CA VAL A 46 -16.53 7.79 16.05
C VAL A 46 -16.68 8.06 14.56
N ARG A 47 -17.83 7.71 13.96
CA ARG A 47 -18.11 7.95 12.53
C ARG A 47 -18.06 9.43 12.18
N THR A 48 -18.77 10.27 12.93
CA THR A 48 -18.78 11.73 12.70
C THR A 48 -17.38 12.35 12.83
N GLY A 49 -16.53 11.82 13.72
CA GLY A 49 -15.12 12.20 13.81
C GLY A 49 -14.26 11.78 12.62
N LEU A 50 -14.62 10.69 11.92
CA LEU A 50 -13.88 10.15 10.76
C LEU A 50 -14.42 10.65 9.41
N THR A 51 -15.72 10.97 9.32
CA THR A 51 -16.39 11.43 8.09
C THR A 51 -16.46 12.95 7.97
N GLY A 52 -16.07 13.70 8.99
CA GLY A 52 -15.97 15.15 8.90
C GLY A 52 -14.91 15.56 7.88
N ASP A 53 -15.26 16.46 6.95
CA ASP A 53 -14.29 17.08 6.05
C ASP A 53 -13.25 17.81 6.88
N MET A 54 -12.12 17.14 7.11
CA MET A 54 -11.11 17.60 8.05
C MET A 54 -10.49 18.89 7.49
N PRO A 55 -10.49 20.00 8.25
CA PRO A 55 -9.86 21.23 7.81
C PRO A 55 -8.43 20.95 7.37
N ILE A 56 -8.02 21.52 6.22
CA ILE A 56 -6.71 21.28 5.61
C ILE A 56 -5.57 21.47 6.62
N ALA A 57 -5.68 22.45 7.53
CA ALA A 57 -4.72 22.68 8.60
C ALA A 57 -4.54 21.50 9.57
N THR A 58 -5.63 20.82 9.94
CA THR A 58 -5.61 19.65 10.83
C THR A 58 -5.00 18.45 10.12
N ARG A 59 -5.36 18.23 8.85
CA ARG A 59 -4.76 17.19 8.01
C ARG A 59 -3.25 17.39 7.88
N THR A 60 -2.78 18.62 7.65
CA THR A 60 -1.35 18.95 7.56
C THR A 60 -0.62 18.69 8.88
N ARG A 61 -1.23 19.00 10.04
CA ARG A 61 -0.63 18.70 11.36
C ARG A 61 -0.53 17.21 11.64
N ILE A 62 -1.58 16.46 11.37
CA ILE A 62 -1.58 15.00 11.57
C ILE A 62 -0.58 14.36 10.64
N ARG A 63 -0.58 14.73 9.35
CA ARG A 63 0.40 14.27 8.37
C ARG A 63 1.82 14.63 8.79
N GLY A 64 2.03 15.84 9.31
CA GLY A 64 3.33 16.28 9.83
C GLY A 64 3.82 15.42 11.00
N ARG A 65 2.95 15.06 11.95
CA ARG A 65 3.31 14.15 13.05
C ARG A 65 3.59 12.74 12.58
N VAL A 66 2.74 12.19 11.70
CA VAL A 66 2.93 10.85 11.13
C VAL A 66 4.23 10.76 10.34
N LEU A 67 4.51 11.76 9.49
CA LEU A 67 5.76 11.83 8.75
C LEU A 67 6.97 12.02 9.67
N ALA A 68 6.86 12.86 10.71
CA ALA A 68 7.95 13.06 11.66
C ALA A 68 8.25 11.81 12.50
N GLU A 69 7.24 11.00 12.80
CA GLU A 69 7.39 9.72 13.50
C GLU A 69 7.94 8.64 12.56
N TRP A 70 7.46 8.59 11.32
CA TRP A 70 7.97 7.75 10.25
C TRP A 70 9.46 8.02 10.00
N ASP A 71 9.84 9.29 9.87
CA ASP A 71 11.24 9.72 9.66
C ASP A 71 12.12 9.41 10.87
N ARG A 72 11.56 9.44 12.09
CA ARG A 72 12.25 9.03 13.32
C ARG A 72 12.58 7.54 13.34
N ARG A 73 11.65 6.69 12.93
CA ARG A 73 11.83 5.23 12.87
C ARG A 73 12.69 4.81 11.69
N ARG A 74 12.62 5.56 10.58
CA ARG A 74 13.42 5.34 9.38
C ARG A 74 14.76 6.04 9.39
N GLN A 75 15.18 6.74 10.46
CA GLN A 75 16.43 7.48 10.47
C GLN A 75 17.55 6.58 9.93
N PRO A 76 18.02 6.80 8.68
CA PRO A 76 19.15 6.04 8.20
C PRO A 76 20.28 6.40 9.15
N LYS A 77 21.04 5.39 9.62
CA LYS A 77 22.30 5.59 10.32
C LYS A 77 23.01 6.72 9.60
N GLN A 78 23.11 7.87 10.26
CA GLN A 78 23.47 9.13 9.64
C GLN A 78 24.92 8.97 9.21
N TRP A 79 25.13 8.51 7.98
CA TRP A 79 26.46 8.40 7.42
C TRP A 79 26.84 9.82 7.09
N ASP A 80 27.52 10.45 8.03
CA ASP A 80 27.99 11.83 7.94
C ASP A 80 29.02 11.91 6.81
N TRP A 81 28.53 12.01 5.56
CA TRP A 81 29.32 12.34 4.38
C TRP A 81 29.72 13.81 4.47
N ARG A 82 30.53 14.12 5.47
CA ARG A 82 31.41 15.27 5.44
C ARG A 82 32.45 15.01 4.37
N ILE A 83 32.09 15.31 3.12
CA ILE A 83 33.05 15.34 2.02
C ILE A 83 34.01 16.49 2.35
N PRO A 84 35.30 16.22 2.64
CA PRO A 84 36.25 17.29 2.87
C PRO A 84 36.33 18.09 1.57
N SER A 85 36.25 19.42 1.67
CA SER A 85 36.35 20.33 0.54
C SER A 85 37.76 20.27 -0.08
N LEU A 86 38.04 19.23 -0.86
CA LEU A 86 39.36 18.97 -1.44
C LEU A 86 39.57 19.63 -2.80
N LEU A 87 38.57 20.31 -3.38
CA LEU A 87 38.68 20.86 -4.73
C LEU A 87 38.11 22.29 -4.85
N PRO A 88 38.88 23.33 -4.49
CA PRO A 88 38.49 24.73 -4.73
C PRO A 88 38.52 25.14 -6.22
N ARG A 89 38.85 24.21 -7.13
CA ARG A 89 39.06 24.49 -8.57
C ARG A 89 37.86 24.21 -9.48
N LEU A 90 36.74 23.72 -8.96
CA LEU A 90 35.52 23.50 -9.76
C LEU A 90 34.60 24.74 -9.87
N ALA A 91 35.03 25.89 -9.35
CA ALA A 91 34.29 27.16 -9.45
C ALA A 91 34.30 27.79 -10.87
N LEU A 92 34.98 27.19 -11.85
CA LEU A 92 35.06 27.69 -13.23
C LEU A 92 34.03 27.10 -14.20
N PHE A 93 33.30 26.05 -13.82
CA PHE A 93 32.24 25.52 -14.68
C PHE A 93 30.93 26.26 -14.41
N PRO A 94 30.24 26.77 -15.43
CA PRO A 94 28.97 27.43 -15.20
C PRO A 94 28.00 26.42 -14.56
N ARG A 95 27.22 26.86 -13.57
CA ARG A 95 26.40 25.98 -12.71
C ARG A 95 25.55 24.97 -13.49
N TRP A 96 25.08 25.33 -14.69
CA TRP A 96 24.32 24.46 -15.57
C TRP A 96 25.14 23.29 -16.17
N ALA A 97 26.43 23.48 -16.43
CA ALA A 97 27.32 22.41 -16.90
C ALA A 97 27.62 21.40 -15.79
N PHE A 98 27.71 21.87 -14.54
CA PHE A 98 27.83 20.97 -13.39
C PHE A 98 26.54 20.18 -13.15
N VAL A 99 25.38 20.83 -13.29
CA VAL A 99 24.07 20.14 -13.24
C VAL A 99 23.96 19.12 -14.37
N ALA A 100 24.30 19.48 -15.61
CA ALA A 100 24.26 18.56 -16.74
C ALA A 100 25.25 17.39 -16.59
N ALA A 101 26.48 17.64 -16.16
CA ALA A 101 27.47 16.60 -15.92
C ALA A 101 27.06 15.69 -14.75
N SER A 102 26.47 16.24 -13.68
CA SER A 102 25.93 15.45 -12.57
C SER A 102 24.73 14.61 -13.00
N LEU A 103 23.85 15.15 -13.85
CA LEU A 103 22.73 14.41 -14.43
C LEU A 103 23.23 13.29 -15.34
N VAL A 104 24.21 13.56 -16.21
CA VAL A 104 24.86 12.55 -17.06
C VAL A 104 25.58 11.51 -16.22
N LEU A 105 26.23 11.89 -15.12
CA LEU A 105 26.89 10.96 -14.21
C LEU A 105 25.88 10.10 -13.44
N VAL A 106 24.76 10.67 -12.98
CA VAL A 106 23.65 9.93 -12.36
C VAL A 106 22.98 9.02 -13.36
N LEU A 107 22.84 9.43 -14.63
CA LEU A 107 22.32 8.60 -15.69
C LEU A 107 23.32 7.52 -16.11
N ALA A 108 24.61 7.80 -16.17
CA ALA A 108 25.66 6.84 -16.53
C ALA A 108 25.92 5.82 -15.41
N LEU A 109 25.82 6.24 -14.14
CA LEU A 109 25.95 5.36 -12.98
C LEU A 109 24.62 4.68 -12.59
N GLY A 110 23.48 5.22 -13.03
CA GLY A 110 22.13 4.78 -12.61
C GLY A 110 21.20 4.31 -13.73
N GLY A 111 21.58 4.41 -15.01
CA GLY A 111 20.70 4.16 -16.14
C GLY A 111 21.43 3.50 -17.32
N LEU A 112 20.84 2.39 -17.80
CA LEU A 112 21.11 1.69 -19.07
C LEU A 112 21.88 0.36 -19.01
N GLY A 113 22.38 -0.09 -17.85
CA GLY A 113 22.96 -1.44 -17.69
C GLY A 113 22.04 -2.37 -16.91
N THR A 114 21.79 -3.55 -17.45
CA THR A 114 20.71 -4.51 -17.11
C THR A 114 20.77 -5.18 -15.73
N ASP A 115 21.73 -4.87 -14.85
CA ASP A 115 21.80 -5.44 -13.49
C ASP A 115 22.56 -4.48 -12.57
N THR A 116 21.86 -3.48 -12.02
CA THR A 116 22.48 -2.57 -11.05
C THR A 116 22.46 -3.19 -9.65
N ALA A 117 23.53 -3.01 -8.87
CA ALA A 117 23.56 -3.44 -7.46
C ALA A 117 22.38 -2.88 -6.65
N ALA A 118 21.88 -1.69 -7.02
CA ALA A 118 20.68 -1.10 -6.43
C ALA A 118 19.39 -1.89 -6.76
N ALA A 119 19.25 -2.47 -7.95
CA ALA A 119 18.06 -3.28 -8.30
C ALA A 119 17.94 -4.52 -7.40
N ASN A 120 19.07 -5.13 -7.07
CA ASN A 120 19.18 -6.29 -6.19
C ASN A 120 19.22 -5.93 -4.69
N ALA A 121 19.21 -4.64 -4.32
CA ALA A 121 19.23 -4.22 -2.93
C ALA A 121 17.91 -4.61 -2.22
N VAL A 122 18.04 -5.05 -0.96
CA VAL A 122 16.92 -5.33 -0.03
C VAL A 122 16.84 -4.23 1.03
N PRO A 123 15.73 -4.07 1.77
CA PRO A 123 15.66 -3.15 2.89
C PRO A 123 16.85 -3.33 3.84
N GLY A 124 17.47 -2.23 4.27
CA GLY A 124 18.69 -2.23 5.08
C GLY A 124 19.99 -2.07 4.29
N ASP A 125 19.99 -2.38 2.99
CA ASP A 125 21.18 -2.22 2.13
C ASP A 125 21.48 -0.73 1.84
N ALA A 126 22.77 -0.39 1.71
CA ALA A 126 23.23 0.97 1.46
C ALA A 126 22.67 1.61 0.16
N LEU A 127 22.40 0.80 -0.87
CA LEU A 127 21.87 1.26 -2.16
C LEU A 127 20.33 1.17 -2.24
N TYR A 128 19.66 0.72 -1.19
CA TYR A 128 18.20 0.59 -1.17
C TYR A 128 17.45 1.93 -1.35
N PRO A 129 17.91 3.06 -0.77
CA PRO A 129 17.28 4.37 -1.05
C PRO A 129 17.32 4.77 -2.52
N VAL A 130 18.34 4.34 -3.27
CA VAL A 130 18.44 4.59 -4.72
C VAL A 130 17.39 3.76 -5.48
N LYS A 131 17.14 2.53 -5.03
CA LYS A 131 16.06 1.68 -5.55
C LYS A 131 14.69 2.34 -5.33
N GLU A 132 14.39 2.78 -4.11
CA GLU A 132 13.12 3.45 -3.78
C GLU A 132 12.92 4.72 -4.61
N PHE A 133 13.97 5.51 -4.82
CA PHE A 133 13.90 6.71 -5.66
C PHE A 133 13.54 6.36 -7.11
N ARG A 134 14.21 5.34 -7.69
CA ARG A 134 13.92 4.88 -9.06
C ARG A 134 12.48 4.40 -9.20
N GLU A 135 12.00 3.61 -8.25
CA GLU A 135 10.63 3.10 -8.22
C GLU A 135 9.61 4.23 -8.08
N SER A 136 9.90 5.25 -7.27
CA SER A 136 9.07 6.45 -7.14
C SER A 136 8.98 7.25 -8.43
N VAL A 137 10.09 7.38 -9.17
CA VAL A 137 10.10 8.02 -10.50
C VAL A 137 9.28 7.21 -11.50
N GLN A 138 9.42 5.88 -11.49
CA GLN A 138 8.62 5.00 -12.36
C GLN A 138 7.11 5.12 -12.06
N LEU A 139 6.71 5.12 -10.78
CA LEU A 139 5.34 5.36 -10.36
C LEU A 139 4.82 6.74 -10.78
N TRP A 140 5.66 7.77 -10.71
CA TRP A 140 5.29 9.13 -11.15
C TRP A 140 5.12 9.23 -12.68
N LEU A 141 5.92 8.49 -13.44
CA LEU A 141 5.81 8.40 -14.90
C LEU A 141 4.64 7.52 -15.37
N ALA A 142 4.16 6.59 -14.54
CA ALA A 142 2.95 5.80 -14.78
C ALA A 142 1.70 6.68 -14.70
N ARG A 143 1.35 7.32 -15.82
CA ARG A 143 0.26 8.31 -15.89
C ARG A 143 -1.13 7.69 -15.99
N SER A 144 -1.25 6.51 -16.58
CA SER A 144 -2.54 5.83 -16.75
C SER A 144 -2.89 4.93 -15.56
N PRO A 145 -4.18 4.69 -15.27
CA PRO A 145 -4.59 3.74 -14.23
C PRO A 145 -4.04 2.33 -14.46
N GLU A 146 -4.00 1.88 -15.71
CA GLU A 146 -3.53 0.55 -16.12
C GLU A 146 -2.02 0.41 -15.81
N ALA A 147 -1.22 1.41 -16.20
CA ALA A 147 0.21 1.45 -15.88
C ALA A 147 0.48 1.51 -14.37
N LYS A 148 -0.42 2.14 -13.59
CA LYS A 148 -0.31 2.14 -12.13
C LYS A 148 -0.67 0.78 -11.52
N VAL A 149 -1.67 0.08 -12.05
CA VAL A 149 -1.98 -1.30 -11.65
C VAL A 149 -0.75 -2.17 -11.86
N GLU A 150 -0.19 -2.16 -13.07
CA GLU A 150 1.02 -2.91 -13.40
C GLU A 150 2.21 -2.57 -12.48
N MET A 151 2.43 -1.27 -12.24
CA MET A 151 3.54 -0.82 -11.39
C MET A 151 3.37 -1.24 -9.93
N TYR A 152 2.19 -1.08 -9.33
CA TYR A 152 1.96 -1.53 -7.95
C TYR A 152 2.07 -3.04 -7.82
N THR A 153 1.55 -3.81 -8.78
CA THR A 153 1.66 -5.27 -8.76
C THR A 153 3.11 -5.73 -8.93
N SER A 154 3.89 -5.09 -9.80
CA SER A 154 5.33 -5.32 -9.92
C SER A 154 6.07 -5.05 -8.61
N LEU A 155 5.71 -3.97 -7.89
CA LEU A 155 6.32 -3.66 -6.60
C LEU A 155 5.96 -4.69 -5.52
N VAL A 156 4.71 -5.17 -5.48
CA VAL A 156 4.29 -6.27 -4.58
C VAL A 156 5.16 -7.50 -4.82
N LYS A 157 5.33 -7.92 -6.08
CA LYS A 157 6.20 -9.04 -6.44
C LYS A 157 7.62 -8.84 -5.96
N LYS A 158 8.21 -7.67 -6.23
CA LYS A 158 9.57 -7.34 -5.79
C LYS A 158 9.72 -7.45 -4.27
N ARG A 159 8.74 -7.00 -3.49
CA ARG A 159 8.80 -7.15 -2.02
C ARG A 159 8.75 -8.60 -1.59
N VAL A 160 7.94 -9.45 -2.23
CA VAL A 160 7.96 -10.91 -1.96
C VAL A 160 9.33 -11.52 -2.30
N GLU A 161 9.95 -11.12 -3.41
CA GLU A 161 11.30 -11.57 -3.76
C GLU A 161 12.36 -11.11 -2.77
N GLU A 162 12.27 -9.87 -2.27
CA GLU A 162 13.13 -9.36 -1.21
C GLU A 162 12.98 -10.17 0.08
N VAL A 163 11.76 -10.47 0.50
CA VAL A 163 11.48 -11.33 1.67
C VAL A 163 12.12 -12.69 1.50
N LYS A 164 11.93 -13.34 0.35
CA LYS A 164 12.59 -14.63 0.06
C LYS A 164 14.10 -14.54 0.10
N LYS A 165 14.66 -13.48 -0.48
CA LYS A 165 16.11 -13.25 -0.50
C LYS A 165 16.67 -13.06 0.90
N ILE A 166 15.99 -12.33 1.78
CA ILE A 166 16.41 -12.14 3.18
C ILE A 166 16.23 -13.45 3.97
N ALA A 167 15.10 -14.14 3.79
CA ALA A 167 14.80 -15.41 4.44
C ALA A 167 15.84 -16.50 4.15
N ALA A 168 16.36 -16.54 2.91
CA ALA A 168 17.37 -17.51 2.49
C ALA A 168 18.78 -17.22 3.03
N GLN A 169 19.01 -16.09 3.72
CA GLN A 169 20.31 -15.77 4.32
C GLN A 169 20.55 -16.58 5.59
N GLN A 170 21.81 -16.91 5.89
CA GLN A 170 22.18 -17.64 7.12
C GLN A 170 21.70 -16.93 8.40
N GLN A 171 21.63 -15.60 8.36
CA GLN A 171 21.11 -14.79 9.44
C GLN A 171 20.08 -13.83 8.87
N ALA A 172 18.83 -14.30 8.80
CA ALA A 172 17.71 -13.50 8.32
C ALA A 172 17.53 -12.26 9.18
N ASP A 173 17.59 -11.08 8.55
CA ASP A 173 17.28 -9.81 9.19
C ASP A 173 15.76 -9.67 9.29
N LEU A 174 15.22 -9.90 10.48
CA LEU A 174 13.78 -9.85 10.73
C LEU A 174 13.23 -8.44 10.53
N ASP A 175 13.99 -7.40 10.85
CA ASP A 175 13.57 -6.01 10.65
C ASP A 175 13.45 -5.71 9.15
N ALA A 176 14.40 -6.19 8.35
CA ALA A 176 14.34 -6.04 6.89
C ALA A 176 13.16 -6.82 6.27
N ILE A 177 12.83 -8.01 6.80
CA ILE A 177 11.64 -8.78 6.39
C ILE A 177 10.37 -7.99 6.71
N SER A 178 10.20 -7.53 7.95
CA SER A 178 9.01 -6.77 8.36
C SER A 178 8.87 -5.47 7.57
N ASP A 179 9.99 -4.78 7.27
CA ASP A 179 9.99 -3.56 6.47
C ASP A 179 9.65 -3.83 4.98
N ALA A 180 10.06 -4.98 4.41
CA ALA A 180 9.63 -5.41 3.08
C ALA A 180 8.12 -5.72 3.02
N LEU A 181 7.60 -6.44 4.03
CA LEU A 181 6.18 -6.79 4.14
C LEU A 181 5.29 -5.56 4.33
N ALA A 182 5.69 -4.62 5.20
CA ALA A 182 4.96 -3.37 5.40
C ALA A 182 4.88 -2.53 4.10
N ARG A 183 5.95 -2.51 3.30
CA ARG A 183 5.92 -1.85 1.97
C ARG A 183 4.98 -2.56 1.01
N MET A 184 5.00 -3.89 1.01
CA MET A 184 4.11 -4.70 0.19
C MET A 184 2.64 -4.39 0.49
N GLU A 185 2.26 -4.36 1.78
CA GLU A 185 0.92 -3.98 2.21
C GLU A 185 0.56 -2.55 1.76
N GLY A 186 1.51 -1.62 1.83
CA GLY A 186 1.34 -0.26 1.30
C GLY A 186 1.04 -0.23 -0.20
N HIS A 187 1.71 -1.06 -1.00
CA HIS A 187 1.45 -1.17 -2.44
C HIS A 187 0.09 -1.81 -2.73
N LEU A 188 -0.30 -2.85 -1.97
CA LEU A 188 -1.64 -3.46 -2.08
C LEU A 188 -2.75 -2.48 -1.70
N ALA A 189 -2.57 -1.68 -0.65
CA ALA A 189 -3.52 -0.65 -0.25
C ALA A 189 -3.66 0.44 -1.31
N ALA A 190 -2.54 0.90 -1.90
CA ALA A 190 -2.56 1.88 -2.98
C ALA A 190 -3.25 1.35 -4.23
N LEU A 191 -3.04 0.07 -4.56
CA LEU A 191 -3.73 -0.61 -5.66
C LEU A 191 -5.24 -0.70 -5.39
N ASN A 192 -5.66 -1.11 -4.18
CA ASN A 192 -7.07 -1.19 -3.81
C ASN A 192 -7.77 0.17 -3.94
N ILE A 193 -7.15 1.25 -3.45
CA ILE A 193 -7.67 2.61 -3.59
C ILE A 193 -7.79 3.02 -5.05
N LEU A 194 -6.84 2.64 -5.91
CA LEU A 194 -6.90 2.92 -7.34
C LEU A 194 -8.07 2.20 -8.01
N VAL A 195 -8.26 0.92 -7.70
CA VAL A 195 -9.35 0.08 -8.21
C VAL A 195 -10.70 0.62 -7.74
N GLU A 196 -10.87 0.84 -6.43
CA GLU A 196 -12.10 1.42 -5.87
C GLU A 196 -12.43 2.77 -6.50
N ASN A 197 -11.47 3.68 -6.64
CA ASN A 197 -11.73 4.98 -7.26
C ASN A 197 -12.10 4.88 -8.74
N LYS A 198 -11.50 3.95 -9.49
CA LYS A 198 -11.79 3.75 -10.92
C LYS A 198 -13.13 3.07 -11.14
N LEU A 199 -13.55 2.18 -10.24
CA LEU A 199 -14.80 1.44 -10.32
C LEU A 199 -15.99 2.18 -9.67
N ALA A 200 -15.79 2.89 -8.55
CA ALA A 200 -16.81 3.72 -7.91
C ALA A 200 -16.96 5.09 -8.60
N GLY A 201 -15.88 5.60 -9.20
CA GLY A 201 -15.83 6.91 -9.83
C GLY A 201 -16.18 6.86 -11.32
N ARG A 202 -17.43 6.53 -11.68
CA ARG A 202 -18.21 7.23 -12.72
C ARG A 202 -19.59 6.61 -12.96
N VAL A 203 -20.58 7.51 -12.95
CA VAL A 203 -21.78 7.43 -13.80
C VAL A 203 -21.40 6.89 -15.18
N ALA A 204 -21.91 5.71 -15.54
CA ALA A 204 -22.15 5.22 -16.89
C ALA A 204 -21.06 5.51 -17.95
N GLY A 205 -19.80 5.22 -17.65
CA GLY A 205 -18.76 5.06 -18.65
C GLY A 205 -18.18 3.65 -18.51
N GLU A 206 -18.29 2.85 -19.57
CA GLU A 206 -17.73 1.50 -19.65
C GLU A 206 -16.30 1.50 -19.11
N VAL A 207 -16.00 0.63 -18.15
CA VAL A 207 -14.62 0.45 -17.68
C VAL A 207 -13.81 0.03 -18.90
N ASP A 208 -12.73 0.76 -19.19
CA ASP A 208 -11.90 0.47 -20.36
C ASP A 208 -11.44 -0.99 -20.32
N ALA A 209 -11.59 -1.72 -21.42
CA ALA A 209 -11.20 -3.12 -21.52
C ALA A 209 -9.73 -3.34 -21.14
N SER A 210 -8.86 -2.37 -21.46
CA SER A 210 -7.44 -2.41 -21.08
C SER A 210 -7.21 -2.31 -19.56
N PHE A 211 -8.12 -1.67 -18.83
CA PHE A 211 -8.08 -1.62 -17.37
C PHE A 211 -8.53 -2.93 -16.74
N VAL A 212 -9.58 -3.54 -17.30
CA VAL A 212 -10.04 -4.87 -16.87
C VAL A 212 -8.94 -5.91 -17.13
N GLU A 213 -8.31 -5.89 -18.31
CA GLU A 213 -7.19 -6.77 -18.66
C GLU A 213 -6.01 -6.59 -17.69
N ALA A 214 -5.59 -5.34 -17.43
CA ALA A 214 -4.52 -5.07 -16.46
C ALA A 214 -4.85 -5.60 -15.06
N LEU A 215 -6.13 -5.57 -14.67
CA LEU A 215 -6.59 -6.05 -13.38
C LEU A 215 -6.61 -7.58 -13.30
N GLN A 216 -7.02 -8.27 -14.37
CA GLN A 216 -6.95 -9.72 -14.48
C GLN A 216 -5.50 -10.23 -14.43
N ILE A 217 -4.59 -9.57 -15.15
CA ILE A 217 -3.16 -9.84 -15.07
C ILE A 217 -2.70 -9.66 -13.61
N SER A 218 -3.07 -8.55 -12.98
CA SER A 218 -2.74 -8.26 -11.59
C SER A 218 -3.22 -9.34 -10.61
N ILE A 219 -4.43 -9.89 -10.79
CA ILE A 219 -4.96 -11.00 -9.97
C ILE A 219 -4.05 -12.24 -10.08
N ALA A 220 -3.72 -12.65 -11.32
CA ALA A 220 -2.87 -13.82 -11.55
C ALA A 220 -1.49 -13.62 -10.93
N GLU A 221 -0.92 -12.44 -11.13
CA GLU A 221 0.34 -12.01 -10.56
C GLU A 221 0.36 -12.05 -9.02
N GLN A 222 -0.68 -11.52 -8.37
CA GLN A 222 -0.83 -11.58 -6.91
C GLN A 222 -0.97 -13.02 -6.42
N GLY A 223 -1.65 -13.90 -7.16
CA GLY A 223 -1.70 -15.34 -6.86
C GLY A 223 -0.31 -15.98 -6.84
N THR A 224 0.54 -15.66 -7.83
CA THR A 224 1.93 -16.15 -7.86
C THR A 224 2.80 -15.59 -6.73
N ALA A 225 2.58 -14.32 -6.36
CA ALA A 225 3.27 -13.67 -5.25
C ALA A 225 2.85 -14.29 -3.91
N GLY A 226 1.55 -14.52 -3.69
CA GLY A 226 1.02 -15.21 -2.52
C GLY A 226 1.56 -16.63 -2.39
N GLY A 227 1.61 -17.40 -3.47
CA GLY A 227 2.22 -18.74 -3.46
C GLY A 227 3.72 -18.71 -3.15
N SER A 228 4.44 -17.70 -3.63
CA SER A 228 5.86 -17.52 -3.33
C SER A 228 6.10 -17.11 -1.87
N LEU A 229 5.23 -16.28 -1.31
CA LEU A 229 5.27 -15.88 0.09
C LEU A 229 4.89 -17.04 1.03
N ALA A 230 3.92 -17.87 0.63
CA ALA A 230 3.56 -19.09 1.37
C ALA A 230 4.75 -20.07 1.46
N LYS A 231 5.51 -20.24 0.36
CA LYS A 231 6.76 -21.03 0.40
C LYS A 231 7.80 -20.40 1.31
N ALA A 232 7.96 -19.08 1.28
CA ALA A 232 8.88 -18.38 2.16
C ALA A 232 8.53 -18.59 3.65
N LEU A 233 7.23 -18.69 3.99
CA LEU A 233 6.77 -18.96 5.36
C LEU A 233 7.28 -20.30 5.91
N GLU A 234 7.52 -21.29 5.06
CA GLU A 234 8.06 -22.60 5.46
C GLU A 234 9.56 -22.53 5.82
N GLU A 235 10.30 -21.60 5.21
CA GLU A 235 11.76 -21.46 5.33
C GLU A 235 12.18 -20.48 6.45
N VAL A 236 11.27 -19.62 6.92
CA VAL A 236 11.57 -18.51 7.83
C VAL A 236 11.53 -18.93 9.32
N PRO A 237 12.39 -18.34 10.19
CA PRO A 237 12.34 -18.54 11.64
C PRO A 237 10.95 -18.30 12.25
N ALA A 238 10.67 -18.96 13.37
CA ALA A 238 9.35 -18.90 14.04
C ALA A 238 8.90 -17.45 14.34
N ASP A 239 9.84 -16.57 14.63
CA ASP A 239 9.60 -15.19 15.03
C ASP A 239 9.02 -14.31 13.90
N ALA A 240 9.32 -14.59 12.63
CA ALA A 240 8.79 -13.83 11.48
C ALA A 240 7.53 -14.46 10.85
N ARG A 241 7.09 -15.63 11.31
CA ARG A 241 5.87 -16.29 10.80
C ARG A 241 4.59 -15.47 10.96
N PRO A 242 4.36 -14.72 12.06
CA PRO A 242 3.16 -13.89 12.20
C PRO A 242 3.06 -12.82 11.10
N ASP A 243 4.15 -12.12 10.84
CA ASP A 243 4.21 -11.05 9.83
C ASP A 243 3.99 -11.60 8.42
N LEU A 244 4.66 -12.71 8.08
CA LEU A 244 4.43 -13.38 6.78
C LEU A 244 2.99 -13.90 6.64
N SER A 245 2.39 -14.42 7.72
CA SER A 245 1.00 -14.89 7.69
C SER A 245 0.02 -13.74 7.46
N ASN A 246 0.22 -12.59 8.12
CA ASN A 246 -0.59 -11.39 7.92
C ASN A 246 -0.46 -10.86 6.49
N ALA A 247 0.76 -10.82 5.97
CA ALA A 247 1.06 -10.42 4.61
C ALA A 247 0.43 -11.36 3.56
N LEU A 248 0.43 -12.67 3.80
CA LEU A 248 -0.26 -13.64 2.95
C LEU A 248 -1.77 -13.37 2.91
N LYS A 249 -2.40 -13.14 4.08
CA LYS A 249 -3.81 -12.77 4.17
C LYS A 249 -4.10 -11.46 3.45
N ALA A 250 -3.19 -10.48 3.54
CA ALA A 250 -3.33 -9.21 2.85
C ALA A 250 -3.34 -9.38 1.32
N ILE A 251 -2.47 -10.22 0.76
CA ILE A 251 -2.48 -10.55 -0.68
C ILE A 251 -3.79 -11.26 -1.07
N GLN A 252 -4.23 -12.24 -0.27
CA GLN A 252 -5.48 -12.98 -0.54
C GLN A 252 -6.70 -12.04 -0.53
N LEU A 253 -6.82 -11.22 0.51
CA LEU A 253 -7.90 -10.25 0.66
C LEU A 253 -7.89 -9.19 -0.46
N ALA A 254 -6.71 -8.72 -0.85
CA ALA A 254 -6.59 -7.77 -1.96
C ALA A 254 -7.08 -8.40 -3.27
N ARG A 255 -6.73 -9.65 -3.53
CA ARG A 255 -7.19 -10.39 -4.71
C ARG A 255 -8.70 -10.57 -4.70
N GLU A 256 -9.28 -11.03 -3.59
CA GLU A 256 -10.73 -11.22 -3.44
C GLU A 256 -11.49 -9.92 -3.68
N ARG A 257 -11.03 -8.80 -3.13
CA ARG A 257 -11.67 -7.48 -3.35
C ARG A 257 -11.66 -7.07 -4.80
N VAL A 258 -10.53 -7.28 -5.48
CA VAL A 258 -10.39 -6.96 -6.90
C VAL A 258 -11.34 -7.82 -7.73
N ASP A 259 -11.43 -9.11 -7.42
CA ASP A 259 -12.31 -10.06 -8.11
C ASP A 259 -13.80 -9.70 -7.91
N SER A 260 -14.22 -9.48 -6.67
CA SER A 260 -15.58 -9.02 -6.36
C SER A 260 -15.92 -7.68 -7.02
N ALA A 261 -14.94 -6.78 -7.15
CA ALA A 261 -15.16 -5.49 -7.79
C ALA A 261 -15.29 -5.61 -9.32
N LEU A 262 -14.59 -6.57 -9.96
CA LEU A 262 -14.78 -6.92 -11.37
C LEU A 262 -16.15 -7.56 -11.62
N GLU A 263 -16.56 -8.50 -10.75
CA GLU A 263 -17.88 -9.13 -10.82
C GLU A 263 -19.01 -8.12 -10.68
N ALA A 264 -18.91 -7.22 -9.69
CA ALA A 264 -19.89 -6.15 -9.48
C ALA A 264 -19.98 -5.17 -10.68
N ALA A 265 -18.88 -5.03 -11.43
CA ALA A 265 -18.83 -4.24 -12.65
C ALA A 265 -19.31 -5.01 -13.91
N GLY A 266 -19.74 -6.27 -13.78
CA GLY A 266 -20.24 -7.09 -14.89
C GLY A 266 -19.15 -7.79 -15.71
N TYR A 267 -17.90 -7.77 -15.22
CA TYR A 267 -16.76 -8.46 -15.84
C TYR A 267 -16.46 -9.74 -15.05
N SER A 268 -17.34 -10.75 -15.15
CA SER A 268 -17.05 -12.08 -14.59
C SER A 268 -16.01 -12.79 -15.45
N GLY A 269 -14.94 -13.29 -14.84
CA GLY A 269 -13.90 -14.02 -15.55
C GLY A 269 -14.46 -15.22 -16.31
N SER A 270 -14.36 -15.22 -17.64
CA SER A 270 -14.45 -16.45 -18.42
C SER A 270 -13.22 -17.29 -18.08
N SER A 271 -13.36 -18.12 -17.06
CA SER A 271 -12.45 -19.24 -16.85
C SER A 271 -12.84 -20.34 -17.84
N ASP A 272 -12.25 -20.30 -19.03
CA ASP A 272 -12.12 -21.45 -19.94
C ASP A 272 -10.64 -21.82 -20.06
#